data_AF-A0A2E5Y1Z0-F1
#
_entry.id   AF-A0A2E5Y1Z0-F1
#
_cell.length_a   1.000
_cell.length_b   1.000
_cell.length_c   1.000
_cell.angle_alpha   90.00
_cell.angle_beta   90.00
_cell.angle_gamma   90.00
#
_symmetry.space_group_name_H-M   'P 1'
#
loop_
_entity.id
_entity.type
_entity.pdbx_description
1 polymer ?
#
loop_
_entity_poly.entity_id
_entity_poly.type
_entity_poly.pdbx_seq_one_letter_code
_entity_poly.pdbx_strand_id
1 'polypeptide(L)' 'STGNVWSSTDAQYVINQGADLVGVARAGIAYPDWAKNLSKDNYNPSRGPFSAKYLEKAGLRDVFIDYMRNWKDFVK' A
#
# COMPACT_ATOMS: atom_id res chain seq x y z
N SER A 1 11.99 -4.00 -7.31
CA SER A 1 12.22 -3.14 -6.12
C SER A 1 11.08 -3.33 -5.12
N THR A 2 11.34 -3.24 -3.81
CA THR A 2 10.33 -3.45 -2.73
C THR A 2 10.28 -2.31 -1.69
N GLY A 3 10.98 -1.20 -1.94
CA GLY A 3 11.05 -0.07 -1.02
C GLY A 3 10.13 1.09 -1.43
N ASN A 4 9.19 1.46 -0.56
CA ASN A 4 8.41 2.71 -0.60
C ASN A 4 7.66 3.02 -1.92
N VAL A 5 7.21 2.01 -2.66
CA VAL A 5 6.37 2.19 -3.86
C VAL A 5 4.90 2.28 -3.46
N TRP A 6 4.23 3.40 -3.76
CA TRP A 6 2.83 3.65 -3.39
C TRP A 6 1.95 4.07 -4.55
N SER A 7 2.52 4.72 -5.57
CA SER A 7 1.78 5.33 -6.67
C SER A 7 2.14 4.71 -8.02
N SER A 8 1.34 5.02 -9.06
CA SER A 8 1.70 4.69 -10.45
C SER A 8 3.04 5.30 -10.85
N THR A 9 3.34 6.52 -10.39
CA THR A 9 4.62 7.19 -10.65
C THR A 9 5.79 6.45 -10.00
N ASP A 10 5.64 6.01 -8.75
CA ASP A 10 6.69 5.24 -8.06
C ASP A 10 6.94 3.91 -8.77
N ALA A 11 5.87 3.21 -9.18
CA ALA A 11 5.96 1.94 -9.89
C ALA A 11 6.67 2.12 -11.24
N GLN A 12 6.27 3.13 -12.03
CA GLN A 12 6.89 3.42 -13.31
C GLN A 12 8.37 3.81 -13.14
N TYR A 13 8.69 4.59 -12.10
CA TYR A 13 10.06 4.98 -11.80
C TYR A 13 10.95 3.76 -11.60
N VAL A 14 10.56 2.81 -10.74
CA VAL A 14 11.41 1.65 -10.46
C VAL A 14 11.51 0.69 -11.66
N ILE A 15 10.47 0.56 -12.47
CA ILE A 15 10.53 -0.19 -13.73
C ILE A 15 11.53 0.47 -14.69
N ASN A 16 11.48 1.80 -14.84
CA ASN A 16 12.43 2.54 -15.69
C ASN A 16 13.88 2.45 -15.20
N GLN A 17 14.09 2.16 -13.91
CA GLN A 17 15.41 1.88 -13.34
C GLN A 17 15.89 0.43 -13.56
N GLY A 18 15.11 -0.40 -14.26
CA GLY A 18 15.47 -1.77 -14.62
C GLY A 18 14.92 -2.84 -13.67
N ALA A 19 13.91 -2.54 -12.86
CA ALA A 19 13.25 -3.59 -12.08
C ALA A 19 12.37 -4.48 -12.98
N ASP A 20 12.52 -5.80 -12.85
CA ASP A 20 11.62 -6.76 -13.53
C ASP A 20 10.27 -6.88 -12.83
N LEU A 21 10.26 -6.67 -11.51
CA LEU A 21 9.08 -6.81 -10.65
C LEU A 21 9.05 -5.73 -9.56
N VAL A 22 7.82 -5.39 -9.16
CA VAL A 22 7.52 -4.45 -8.08
C VAL A 22 6.74 -5.17 -6.99
N GLY A 23 7.29 -5.20 -5.78
CA GLY A 23 6.60 -5.70 -4.60
C GLY A 23 6.20 -4.55 -3.68
N VAL A 24 5.02 -4.65 -3.07
CA VAL A 24 4.52 -3.65 -2.11
C VAL A 24 4.06 -4.32 -0.81
N ALA A 25 4.41 -3.71 0.32
CA ALA A 25 3.96 -4.15 1.64
C ALA A 25 2.80 -3.26 2.14
N ARG A 26 3.12 -2.13 2.78
CA ARG A 26 2.12 -1.22 3.37
C ARG A 26 1.02 -0.77 2.39
N ALA A 27 1.39 -0.48 1.15
CA ALA A 27 0.43 -0.10 0.11
C ALA A 27 -0.52 -1.25 -0.24
N GLY A 28 -0.01 -2.48 -0.42
CA GLY A 28 -0.82 -3.66 -0.72
C GLY A 28 -1.72 -4.09 0.45
N ILE A 29 -1.27 -3.88 1.69
CA ILE A 29 -2.08 -4.13 2.90
C ILE A 29 -3.27 -3.16 2.95
N ALA A 30 -3.03 -1.86 2.77
CA ALA A 30 -4.09 -0.86 2.84
C ALA A 30 -5.01 -0.88 1.61
N TYR A 31 -4.49 -1.28 0.45
CA TYR A 31 -5.21 -1.28 -0.83
C TYR A 31 -5.06 -2.66 -1.51
N PRO A 32 -5.96 -3.63 -1.26
CA PRO A 32 -5.87 -4.97 -1.86
C PRO A 32 -5.89 -4.97 -3.40
N ASP A 33 -6.57 -3.99 -4.01
CA ASP A 33 -6.62 -3.79 -5.46
C ASP A 33 -5.55 -2.81 -5.98
N TRP A 34 -4.48 -2.57 -5.21
CA TRP A 34 -3.41 -1.60 -5.55
C TRP A 34 -2.89 -1.79 -6.98
N ALA A 35 -2.55 -3.02 -7.37
CA ALA A 35 -2.03 -3.33 -8.70
C ALA A 35 -3.03 -3.00 -9.82
N LYS A 36 -4.32 -3.28 -9.62
CA LYS A 36 -5.37 -2.95 -10.61
C LYS A 36 -5.53 -1.44 -10.77
N ASN A 37 -5.35 -0.68 -9.69
CA ASN A 37 -5.49 0.78 -9.73
C ASN A 37 -4.31 1.48 -10.43
N LEU A 38 -3.19 0.79 -10.68
CA LEU A 38 -2.04 1.40 -11.37
C LEU A 38 -2.35 1.83 -12.80
N SER A 39 -3.36 1.23 -13.44
CA SER A 39 -3.81 1.64 -14.78
C SER A 39 -4.52 2.99 -14.79
N LYS A 40 -4.86 3.54 -13.63
CA LYS A 40 -5.46 4.88 -13.51
C LYS A 40 -4.35 5.91 -13.55
N ASP A 41 -4.55 6.95 -14.36
CA ASP A 41 -3.65 8.09 -14.41
C ASP A 41 -3.52 8.73 -13.02
N ASN A 42 -2.28 9.00 -12.61
CA ASN A 42 -1.94 9.65 -11.34
C ASN A 42 -2.51 8.96 -10.09
N TYR A 43 -2.68 7.63 -10.09
CA TYR A 43 -3.07 6.92 -8.88
C TYR A 43 -2.00 7.10 -7.79
N ASN A 44 -2.38 7.82 -6.74
CA ASN A 44 -1.54 8.15 -5.59
C ASN A 44 -2.37 8.07 -4.30
N PRO A 45 -2.60 6.86 -3.76
CA PRO A 45 -3.42 6.67 -2.58
C PRO A 45 -2.78 7.28 -1.33
N SER A 46 -3.60 7.59 -0.32
CA SER A 46 -3.12 8.04 0.98
C SER A 46 -2.25 6.98 1.66
N ARG A 47 -1.24 7.41 2.41
CA ARG A 47 -0.33 6.50 3.14
C ARG A 47 -0.78 6.19 4.57
N GLY A 48 -1.93 6.74 4.97
CA GLY A 48 -2.48 6.62 6.31
C GLY A 48 -2.27 7.89 7.15
N PRO A 49 -2.44 7.80 8.49
CA PRO A 49 -2.86 6.60 9.20
C PRO A 49 -4.28 6.15 8.81
N PHE A 50 -4.55 4.85 8.87
CA PHE A 50 -5.83 4.24 8.50
C PHE A 50 -6.65 3.89 9.75
N SER A 51 -7.99 3.96 9.68
CA SER A 51 -8.81 3.46 10.79
C SER A 51 -8.87 1.92 10.77
N ALA A 52 -9.08 1.30 11.94
CA ALA A 52 -9.31 -0.14 12.05
C ALA A 52 -10.43 -0.61 11.10
N LYS A 53 -11.58 0.10 11.11
CA LYS A 53 -12.70 -0.16 10.19
C LYS A 53 -12.34 -0.10 8.71
N TYR A 54 -11.39 0.75 8.31
CA TYR A 54 -10.92 0.78 6.92
C TYR A 54 -10.12 -0.49 6.59
N LEU A 55 -9.24 -0.90 7.50
CA LEU A 55 -8.41 -2.10 7.34
C LEU A 55 -9.24 -3.39 7.41
N GLU A 56 -10.28 -3.45 8.24
CA GLU A 56 -11.26 -4.54 8.24
C GLU A 56 -11.92 -4.69 6.86
N LYS A 57 -12.33 -3.57 6.24
CA LYS A 57 -12.87 -3.58 4.87
C LYS A 57 -11.84 -3.99 3.81
N ALA A 58 -10.55 -3.77 4.08
CA ALA A 58 -9.46 -4.29 3.26
C ALA A 58 -9.18 -5.79 3.49
N GLY A 59 -9.94 -6.46 4.39
CA GLY A 59 -9.86 -7.89 4.64
C GLY A 59 -8.99 -8.29 5.83
N LEU A 60 -8.51 -7.32 6.63
CA LEU A 60 -7.73 -7.61 7.82
C LEU A 60 -8.63 -8.01 9.00
N ARG A 61 -8.11 -8.88 9.86
CA ARG A 61 -8.73 -9.24 11.15
C ARG A 61 -8.12 -8.42 12.29
N ASP A 62 -8.86 -8.27 13.38
CA ASP A 62 -8.48 -7.48 14.56
C ASP A 62 -7.06 -7.77 15.06
N VAL A 63 -6.70 -9.06 15.20
CA VAL A 63 -5.35 -9.47 15.64
C VAL A 63 -4.22 -8.90 14.79
N PHE A 64 -4.45 -8.74 13.48
CA PHE A 64 -3.45 -8.20 12.57
C PHE A 64 -3.47 -6.67 12.56
N ILE A 65 -4.64 -6.06 12.72
CA ILE A 65 -4.79 -4.61 12.89
C ILE A 65 -4.08 -4.15 14.17
N ASP A 66 -4.25 -4.89 15.27
CA ASP A 66 -3.60 -4.59 16.56
C ASP A 66 -2.09 -4.71 16.47
N TYR A 67 -1.57 -5.74 15.79
CA TYR A 67 -0.15 -5.82 15.47
C TYR A 67 0.36 -4.58 14.72
N MET A 68 -0.41 -4.10 13.73
CA MET A 68 -0.06 -2.92 12.95
C MET A 68 -0.15 -1.59 13.70
N ARG A 69 -0.82 -1.52 14.86
CA ARG A 69 -0.80 -0.31 15.72
C ARG A 69 0.61 0.01 16.20
N ASN A 70 1.51 -0.98 16.24
CA ASN A 70 2.92 -0.77 16.54
C ASN A 70 3.69 -0.10 15.39
N TRP A 71 3.11 0.00 14.20
CA TRP A 71 3.72 0.68 13.06
C TRP A 71 3.39 2.17 13.13
N LYS A 72 4.43 2.98 13.36
CA LYS A 72 4.33 4.44 13.41
C LYS A 72 3.53 4.99 12.22
N ASP A 73 2.52 5.78 12.55
CA ASP A 73 1.62 6.49 11.62
C ASP A 73 0.83 5.60 10.65
N PHE A 74 0.68 4.29 10.92
CA PHE A 74 -0.05 3.37 10.04
C PHE A 74 -1.52 3.19 10.43
N VAL A 75 -1.82 3.01 11.73
CA VAL A 75 -3.20 2.87 12.24
C VAL A 75 -3.53 4.09 13.12
N LYS A 76 -4.75 4.61 12.98
CA LYS A 76 -5.32 5.66 13.84
C LYS A 76 -5.77 5.13 15.20
#